data_AF-A0A9Q8IN81-F1
#
_entry.id   AF-A0A9Q8IN81-F1
#
_cell.length_a   1.000
_cell.length_b   1.000
_cell.length_c   1.000
_cell.angle_alpha   90.00
_cell.angle_beta   90.00
_cell.angle_gamma   90.00
#
_symmetry.space_group_name_H-M   'P 1'
#
loop_
_entity.id
_entity.type
_entity.pdbx_description
1 polymer ?
#
loop_
_entity_poly.entity_id
_entity_poly.type
_entity_poly.pdbx_seq_one_letter_code
_entity_poly.pdbx_strand_id
1 'polypeptide(L)'
;MKNKLSINRWTGFLNIVFIISQVIIGVMNVKHSISISEISMITIISAIILIILDIISLIKSKSAGISTSGSIMGLIGSIVSIFVGIIGWIILIISSFQLFRQKYTQN
;
A
#
# COMPACT_ATOMS: atom_id res chain seq x y z
N MET A 1 27.83 -4.09 -1.75
CA MET A 1 26.72 -3.20 -1.34
C MET A 1 25.47 -4.04 -1.15
N LYS A 2 24.94 -4.16 0.08
CA LYS A 2 23.67 -4.87 0.31
C LYS A 2 22.55 -3.99 -0.22
N ASN A 3 21.91 -4.37 -1.33
CA ASN A 3 20.70 -3.76 -1.88
C ASN A 3 19.50 -3.98 -0.92
N LYS A 4 19.57 -3.43 0.29
CA LYS A 4 18.37 -3.19 1.09
C LYS A 4 17.63 -2.06 0.37
N LEU A 5 16.61 -2.42 -0.41
CA LEU A 5 15.57 -1.45 -0.76
C LEU A 5 15.21 -0.72 0.54
N SER A 6 15.30 0.62 0.56
CA SER A 6 14.85 1.36 1.74
C SER A 6 13.40 0.99 2.00
N ILE A 7 13.03 0.80 3.27
CA ILE A 7 11.71 0.29 3.69
C ILE A 7 10.58 1.05 2.99
N ASN A 8 10.79 2.34 2.73
CA ASN A 8 9.92 3.28 2.02
C ASN A 8 9.61 2.79 0.60
N ARG A 9 10.66 2.41 -0.16
CA ARG A 9 10.48 1.89 -1.52
C ARG A 9 9.73 0.56 -1.51
N TRP A 10 9.93 -0.24 -0.46
CA TRP A 10 9.23 -1.51 -0.33
C TRP A 10 7.75 -1.31 0.03
N THR A 11 7.44 -0.42 0.98
CA THR A 11 6.07 -0.01 1.33
C THR A 11 5.37 0.61 0.12
N GLY A 12 6.02 1.55 -0.58
CA GLY A 12 5.46 2.14 -1.80
C GLY A 12 5.24 1.12 -2.91
N PHE A 13 6.15 0.16 -3.09
CA PHE A 13 5.96 -0.95 -4.03
C PHE A 13 4.73 -1.79 -3.67
N LEU A 14 4.57 -2.13 -2.39
CA LEU A 14 3.42 -2.92 -1.95
C LEU A 14 2.08 -2.20 -2.09
N ASN A 15 2.05 -0.88 -1.92
CA ASN A 15 0.85 -0.08 -2.19
C ASN A 15 0.41 -0.24 -3.65
N ILE A 16 1.36 -0.27 -4.59
CA ILE A 16 1.07 -0.54 -6.00
C ILE A 16 0.65 -1.99 -6.25
N VAL A 17 1.35 -2.96 -5.65
CA VAL A 17 1.01 -4.39 -5.78
C VAL A 17 -0.41 -4.67 -5.28
N PHE A 18 -0.81 -4.03 -4.17
CA PHE A 18 -2.18 -4.13 -3.66
C PHE A 18 -3.20 -3.65 -4.69
N ILE A 19 -3.00 -2.48 -5.30
CA ILE A 19 -3.92 -1.97 -6.33
C ILE A 19 -4.03 -2.97 -7.49
N ILE A 20 -2.91 -3.46 -8.01
CA ILE A 20 -2.90 -4.43 -9.11
C ILE A 20 -3.65 -5.71 -8.71
N SER A 21 -3.44 -6.22 -7.50
CA SER A 21 -4.14 -7.40 -7.01
C SER A 21 -5.65 -7.20 -6.95
N GLN A 22 -6.11 -6.02 -6.50
CA GLN A 22 -7.53 -5.68 -6.42
C GLN A 22 -8.16 -5.57 -7.82
N VAL A 23 -7.43 -5.04 -8.80
CA VAL A 23 -7.88 -5.01 -10.20
C VAL A 23 -8.01 -6.41 -10.77
N ILE A 24 -7.03 -7.30 -10.55
CA ILE A 24 -7.07 -8.69 -11.01
C ILE A 24 -8.26 -9.43 -10.39
N ILE A 25 -8.45 -9.31 -9.08
CA ILE A 25 -9.57 -9.94 -8.37
C ILE A 25 -10.91 -9.42 -8.91
N GLY A 26 -11.02 -8.11 -9.19
CA GLY A 26 -12.20 -7.51 -9.82
C GLY A 26 -12.50 -8.12 -11.20
N VAL A 27 -11.48 -8.37 -12.02
CA VAL A 27 -11.64 -9.04 -13.32
C VAL A 27 -12.06 -10.51 -13.16
N MET A 28 -11.55 -11.21 -12.14
CA MET A 28 -11.92 -12.61 -11.86
C MET A 28 -13.38 -12.76 -11.42
N ASN A 29 -13.94 -11.76 -10.74
CA ASN A 29 -15.38 -11.73 -10.40
C ASN A 29 -16.27 -11.81 -11.65
N VAL A 30 -15.93 -11.05 -12.69
CA VAL A 30 -16.70 -10.96 -13.94
C VAL A 30 -16.65 -12.27 -14.73
N LYS A 31 -15.62 -13.09 -14.53
CA LYS A 31 -15.43 -14.38 -15.21
C LYS A 31 -15.91 -15.59 -14.37
N HIS A 32 -16.71 -15.35 -13.32
CA HIS A 32 -17.38 -16.35 -12.47
C HIS A 32 -16.50 -17.33 -11.68
N SER A 33 -15.21 -17.04 -11.48
CA SER A 33 -14.33 -17.95 -10.73
C SER A 33 -14.33 -17.75 -9.22
N ILE A 34 -14.85 -16.63 -8.69
CA ILE A 34 -14.77 -16.26 -7.27
C ILE A 34 -16.05 -15.54 -6.84
N SER A 35 -16.57 -15.84 -5.64
CA SER A 35 -17.74 -15.18 -5.06
C SER A 35 -17.41 -13.79 -4.50
N ILE A 36 -18.41 -12.90 -4.44
CA ILE A 36 -18.27 -11.54 -3.87
C ILE A 36 -17.81 -11.58 -2.40
N SER A 37 -18.24 -12.58 -1.63
CA SER A 37 -17.81 -12.79 -0.24
C SER A 37 -16.33 -13.11 -0.11
N GLU A 38 -15.79 -13.96 -0.99
CA GLU A 38 -14.37 -14.32 -1.00
C GLU A 38 -13.52 -13.11 -1.39
N ILE A 39 -13.96 -12.33 -2.38
CA ILE A 39 -13.30 -11.09 -2.80
C ILE A 39 -13.21 -10.11 -1.63
N SER A 40 -14.34 -9.87 -0.95
CA SER A 40 -14.38 -8.96 0.19
C SER A 40 -13.43 -9.40 1.31
N MET A 41 -13.39 -10.70 1.62
CA MET A 41 -12.46 -11.25 2.61
C MET A 41 -10.99 -11.02 2.20
N ILE A 42 -10.63 -11.31 0.95
CA ILE A 42 -9.26 -11.11 0.43
C ILE A 42 -8.87 -9.63 0.49
N THR A 43 -9.77 -8.73 0.10
CA THR A 43 -9.56 -7.27 0.17
C THR A 43 -9.30 -6.80 1.60
N ILE A 44 -10.11 -7.25 2.56
CA ILE A 44 -9.94 -6.88 3.98
C ILE A 44 -8.60 -7.39 4.52
N ILE A 45 -8.26 -8.66 4.30
CA ILE A 45 -6.98 -9.24 4.76
C ILE A 45 -5.80 -8.49 4.15
N SER A 46 -5.85 -8.22 2.85
CA SER A 46 -4.78 -7.51 2.14
C SER A 46 -4.62 -6.07 2.64
N ALA A 47 -5.74 -5.38 2.93
CA ALA A 47 -5.72 -4.03 3.50
C ALA A 47 -5.11 -4.01 4.91
N ILE A 48 -5.41 -5.01 5.76
CA ILE A 48 -4.81 -5.14 7.09
C ILE A 48 -3.29 -5.31 7.00
N ILE A 49 -2.81 -6.15 6.08
CA ILE A 49 -1.36 -6.32 5.84
C ILE A 49 -0.72 -4.99 5.46
N LEU A 50 -1.34 -4.23 4.55
CA LEU A 50 -0.86 -2.91 4.15
C LEU A 50 -0.80 -1.94 5.34
N ILE A 51 -1.86 -1.88 6.16
CA ILE A 51 -1.91 -1.05 7.36
C ILE A 51 -0.75 -1.36 8.30
N ILE A 52 -0.47 -2.63 8.55
CA ILE A 52 0.65 -3.04 9.41
C ILE A 52 1.98 -2.55 8.83
N LEU A 53 2.17 -2.65 7.51
CA LEU A 53 3.40 -2.24 6.85
C LEU A 53 3.57 -0.72 6.81
N ASP A 54 2.49 0.03 6.63
CA ASP A 54 2.49 1.49 6.74
C ASP A 54 2.76 1.95 8.18
N ILE A 55 2.25 1.24 9.21
CA ILE A 55 2.59 1.51 10.62
C ILE A 55 4.09 1.25 10.86
N ILE A 56 4.63 0.13 10.37
CA ILE A 56 6.05 -0.19 10.52
C ILE A 56 6.92 0.87 9.80
N SER A 57 6.51 1.30 8.62
CA SER A 57 7.15 2.39 7.87
C SER A 57 7.13 3.70 8.67
N LEU A 58 5.99 4.01 9.29
CA LEU A 58 5.83 5.20 10.13
C LEU A 58 6.72 5.16 11.38
N ILE A 59 6.80 4.03 12.09
CA ILE A 59 7.65 3.88 13.28
C ILE A 59 9.12 4.07 12.92
N LYS A 60 9.56 3.52 11.79
CA LYS A 60 10.94 3.63 11.31
C LYS A 60 11.23 4.97 10.63
N SER A 61 10.22 5.82 10.41
CA SER A 61 10.39 7.09 9.70
C SER A 61 11.32 8.07 10.38
N LYS A 62 11.29 8.08 11.71
CA LYS A 62 12.10 8.97 12.55
C LYS A 62 13.61 8.65 12.50
N SER A 63 14.00 7.44 12.13
CA SER A 63 15.41 7.00 12.12
C SER A 63 15.98 6.70 10.74
N ALA A 64 15.14 6.48 9.72
CA ALA A 64 15.58 6.02 8.39
C ALA A 64 15.21 6.98 7.25
N GLY A 65 14.83 8.22 7.56
CA GLY A 65 14.46 9.22 6.55
C GLY A 65 13.26 8.75 5.72
N ILE A 66 12.22 8.24 6.37
CA ILE A 66 10.97 7.73 5.73
C ILE A 66 9.89 8.81 5.69
N SER A 67 9.05 8.79 4.65
CA SER A 67 8.12 9.87 4.35
C SER A 67 6.94 9.66 5.26
N THR A 68 6.91 10.42 6.35
CA THR A 68 5.83 10.37 7.33
C THR A 68 4.49 10.66 6.65
N SER A 69 4.43 11.66 5.76
CA SER A 69 3.23 11.95 4.97
C SER A 69 2.87 10.79 4.04
N GLY A 70 3.86 10.17 3.39
CA GLY A 70 3.63 9.01 2.52
C GLY A 70 3.07 7.80 3.26
N SER A 71 3.60 7.53 4.47
CA SER A 71 3.12 6.42 5.32
C SER A 71 1.72 6.70 5.87
N ILE A 72 1.44 7.94 6.30
CA ILE A 72 0.08 8.34 6.73
C ILE A 72 -0.92 8.23 5.58
N MET A 73 -0.53 8.68 4.38
CA MET A 73 -1.36 8.57 3.19
C MET A 73 -1.60 7.09 2.84
N GLY A 74 -0.60 6.22 3.04
CA GLY A 74 -0.74 4.76 2.89
C GLY A 74 -1.80 4.19 3.83
N LEU A 75 -1.75 4.56 5.12
CA LEU A 75 -2.75 4.14 6.11
C LEU A 75 -4.17 4.56 5.71
N ILE A 76 -4.34 5.83 5.34
CA ILE A 76 -5.64 6.36 4.92
C ILE A 76 -6.11 5.62 3.66
N GLY A 77 -5.24 5.44 2.67
CA GLY A 77 -5.58 4.77 1.42
C GLY A 77 -6.00 3.31 1.64
N SER A 78 -5.31 2.61 2.53
CA SER A 78 -5.64 1.23 2.92
C SER A 78 -7.02 1.14 3.58
N ILE A 79 -7.32 2.02 4.54
CA ILE A 79 -8.63 2.05 5.20
C ILE A 79 -9.74 2.42 4.21
N VAL A 80 -9.54 3.47 3.42
CA VAL A 80 -10.54 3.93 2.45
C VAL A 80 -10.79 2.88 1.36
N SER A 81 -9.78 2.10 0.97
CA SER A 81 -9.92 1.06 -0.06
C SER A 81 -10.89 -0.07 0.33
N ILE A 82 -11.14 -0.28 1.63
CA ILE A 82 -12.11 -1.26 2.13
C ILE A 82 -13.55 -0.80 1.81
N PHE A 83 -13.82 0.50 1.89
CA PHE A 83 -15.16 1.07 1.69
C PHE A 83 -15.39 1.56 0.27
N VAL A 84 -14.38 2.23 -0.31
CA VAL A 84 -14.43 2.84 -1.64
C VAL A 84 -13.11 2.57 -2.36
N GLY A 85 -13.06 1.45 -3.07
CA GLY A 85 -11.84 0.94 -3.72
C GLY A 85 -11.11 2.00 -4.56
N ILE A 86 -11.81 2.65 -5.50
CA ILE A 86 -11.21 3.64 -6.41
C ILE A 86 -10.58 4.81 -5.66
N ILE A 87 -11.27 5.37 -4.65
CA ILE A 87 -10.73 6.49 -3.86
C ILE A 87 -9.50 6.03 -3.08
N GLY A 88 -9.58 4.84 -2.45
CA GLY A 88 -8.44 4.24 -1.76
C GLY A 88 -7.23 4.05 -2.67
N TRP A 89 -7.44 3.57 -3.90
CA TRP A 89 -6.35 3.36 -4.86
C TRP A 89 -5.65 4.67 -5.24
N ILE A 90 -6.40 5.76 -5.48
CA ILE A 90 -5.83 7.08 -5.77
C ILE A 90 -4.93 7.53 -4.61
N ILE A 91 -5.40 7.37 -3.37
CA ILE A 91 -4.65 7.74 -2.18
C ILE A 91 -3.37 6.89 -2.05
N LEU A 92 -3.45 5.58 -2.31
CA LEU A 92 -2.31 4.66 -2.30
C LEU A 92 -1.28 4.98 -3.41
N ILE A 93 -1.71 5.45 -4.57
CA ILE A 93 -0.80 5.94 -5.64
C ILE A 93 -0.05 7.18 -5.15
N ILE A 94 -0.75 8.15 -4.57
CA ILE A 94 -0.13 9.37 -4.01
C ILE A 94 0.87 9.00 -2.90
N SER A 95 0.50 8.11 -2.00
CA SER A 95 1.38 7.55 -0.97
C SER A 95 2.66 6.95 -1.60
N SER A 96 2.51 6.10 -2.62
CA SER A 96 3.62 5.44 -3.30
C SER A 96 4.60 6.46 -3.90
N PHE A 97 4.10 7.50 -4.59
CA PHE A 97 4.94 8.57 -5.11
C PHE A 97 5.72 9.30 -4.01
N GLN A 98 5.07 9.61 -2.88
CA GLN A 98 5.74 10.26 -1.74
C GLN A 98 6.79 9.36 -1.08
N LEU A 99 6.55 8.06 -1.01
CA LEU A 99 7.48 7.06 -0.47
C LEU A 99 8.68 6.82 -1.40
N PHE A 100 8.49 6.90 -2.73
CA PHE A 100 9.57 6.77 -3.72
C PHE A 100 10.42 8.03 -3.88
N ARG A 101 9.82 9.22 -3.77
CA ARG A 101 10.49 10.51 -4.02
C ARG A 101 11.49 10.91 -2.93
N GLN A 102 11.56 10.16 -1.84
CA GLN A 102 12.35 10.60 -0.70
C GLN A 102 13.85 10.53 -0.97
N LYS A 103 14.50 11.68 -0.79
CA LYS A 103 15.94 11.88 -1.01
C LYS A 103 16.74 10.96 -0.09
N TYR A 104 17.78 10.36 -0.66
CA TYR A 104 18.83 9.69 0.10
C TYR A 104 19.23 10.60 1.26
N THR A 105 19.05 10.12 2.49
CA THR A 105 19.72 10.70 3.65
C THR A 105 21.21 10.56 3.36
N GLN A 106 21.85 11.67 3.00
CA GLN A 106 23.30 11.74 2.98
C GLN A 106 23.74 11.56 4.43
N ASN A 107 24.24 10.36 4.73
CA ASN A 107 25.14 10.17 5.86
C ASN A 107 26.47 10.84 5.52
#